data_AF-A0A8X6KST5-F1
#
_entry.id   AF-A0A8X6KST5-F1
#
_cell.length_a   1.000
_cell.length_b   1.000
_cell.length_c   1.000
_cell.angle_alpha   90.00
_cell.angle_beta   90.00
_cell.angle_gamma   90.00
#
_symmetry.space_group_name_H-M   'P 1'
#
loop_
_entity.id
_entity.type
_entity.pdbx_description
1 polymer ?
#
loop_
_entity_poly.entity_id
_entity_poly.type
_entity_poly.pdbx_seq_one_letter_code
_entity_poly.pdbx_strand_id
1 'polypeptide(L)'
;MVGVGEKEPWDGDSQLRISGKKKFNGTDPLPSHIEKEWKKWREELTHLGSLKIPRLVLDSTLLEDDIELRTFCDASKKAYGAAIYLRTKSRHGISVKLVTSKSRVAPLSCVTQPRLELLGALVAARLASKIKGNKTRWKQFVAKRINEITSLTDPQSWYHCAGKVNPADFLSRGLSADSLVTNSRLWTGAKFLTDPEFPKNLKQVVPELSYLTEPEKETVVQERKKMP
;
A
#
# COMPACT_ATOMS: atom_id res chain seq x y z
N MET A 1 -11.07 -30.71 -21.00
CA MET A 1 -10.83 -30.08 -22.31
C MET A 1 -10.01 -28.83 -22.08
N VAL A 2 -8.72 -28.89 -22.42
CA VAL A 2 -7.77 -27.79 -22.28
C VAL A 2 -7.82 -27.02 -23.60
N GLY A 3 -8.42 -25.84 -23.59
CA GLY A 3 -8.41 -24.94 -24.74
C GLY A 3 -7.04 -24.27 -24.85
N VAL A 4 -6.32 -24.60 -25.92
CA VAL A 4 -5.09 -23.92 -26.33
C VAL A 4 -5.52 -22.58 -26.92
N GLY A 5 -5.36 -21.50 -26.16
CA GLY A 5 -5.53 -20.14 -26.66
C GLY A 5 -4.31 -19.76 -27.49
N GLU A 6 -4.50 -19.63 -28.80
CA GLU A 6 -3.53 -19.08 -29.74
C GLU A 6 -3.05 -17.69 -29.26
N LYS A 7 -1.74 -17.49 -29.26
CA LYS A 7 -1.14 -16.17 -29.03
C LYS A 7 -1.42 -15.31 -30.25
N GLU A 8 -2.29 -14.32 -30.11
CA GLU A 8 -2.38 -13.26 -31.12
C GLU A 8 -1.02 -12.53 -31.25
N PRO A 9 -0.65 -12.09 -32.46
CA PRO A 9 0.56 -11.31 -32.67
C PRO A 9 0.45 -9.96 -31.94
N TRP A 10 1.58 -9.46 -31.46
CA TRP A 10 1.69 -8.17 -30.79
C TRP A 10 1.36 -7.04 -31.78
N ASP A 11 0.12 -6.54 -31.79
CA ASP A 11 -0.25 -5.37 -32.59
C ASP A 11 0.36 -4.12 -31.94
N GLY A 12 1.15 -3.36 -32.70
CA GLY A 12 2.11 -2.36 -32.24
C GLY A 12 1.51 -1.10 -31.60
N ASP A 13 0.29 -1.18 -31.06
CA ASP A 13 -0.53 -0.05 -30.63
C ASP A 13 -0.36 0.29 -29.13
N SER A 14 0.77 -0.12 -28.53
CA SER A 14 1.12 0.23 -27.15
C SER A 14 1.53 1.71 -27.05
N GLN A 15 0.54 2.59 -26.96
CA GLN A 15 0.71 4.04 -26.90
C GLN A 15 1.26 4.50 -25.53
N LEU A 16 2.47 5.07 -25.51
CA LEU A 16 3.03 5.76 -24.35
C LEU A 16 2.31 7.09 -24.14
N ARG A 17 1.42 7.15 -23.15
CA ARG A 17 0.77 8.40 -22.72
C ARG A 17 1.61 9.07 -21.63
N ILE A 18 2.43 10.04 -22.03
CA ILE A 18 3.18 10.90 -21.12
C ILE A 18 2.34 12.16 -20.83
N SER A 19 2.34 12.58 -19.56
CA SER A 19 1.62 13.74 -19.00
C SER A 19 1.29 14.85 -20.01
N GLY A 20 0.01 14.95 -20.38
CA GLY A 20 -0.56 16.08 -21.10
C GLY A 20 -0.70 15.87 -22.61
N LYS A 21 -1.87 15.38 -23.05
CA LYS A 21 -2.51 15.55 -24.38
C LYS A 21 -1.68 15.40 -25.67
N LYS A 22 -0.42 14.98 -25.66
CA LYS A 22 0.36 14.75 -26.87
C LYS A 22 0.33 13.26 -27.22
N LYS A 23 -0.30 12.93 -28.35
CA LYS A 23 -0.21 11.61 -28.95
C LYS A 23 1.15 11.53 -29.63
N PHE A 24 1.95 10.54 -29.25
CA PHE A 24 3.18 10.21 -29.95
C PHE A 24 2.89 9.00 -30.83
N ASN A 25 3.33 9.07 -32.07
CA ASN A 25 3.37 7.91 -32.95
C ASN A 25 4.61 7.08 -32.59
N GLY A 26 4.59 5.77 -32.84
CA GLY A 26 5.71 4.87 -32.50
C GLY A 26 7.07 5.22 -33.14
N THR A 27 7.11 6.21 -34.03
CA THR A 27 8.30 6.71 -34.74
C THR A 27 8.82 8.06 -34.24
N ASP A 28 8.06 8.75 -33.37
CA ASP A 28 8.47 10.07 -32.90
C ASP A 28 9.62 9.96 -31.89
N PRO A 29 10.67 10.81 -31.98
CA PRO A 29 11.73 10.82 -30.99
C PRO A 29 11.18 11.17 -29.61
N LEU A 30 11.57 10.39 -28.60
CA LEU A 30 11.21 10.64 -27.21
C LEU A 30 11.74 12.03 -26.79
N PRO A 31 10.96 12.81 -26.02
CA PRO A 31 11.47 14.03 -25.42
C PRO A 31 12.75 13.74 -24.63
N SER A 32 13.78 14.57 -24.81
CA SER A 32 15.12 14.35 -24.25
C SER A 32 15.13 14.13 -22.73
N HIS A 33 14.21 14.77 -21.99
CA HIS A 33 14.06 14.57 -20.55
C HIS A 33 13.60 13.14 -20.20
N ILE A 34 12.67 12.56 -20.97
CA ILE A 34 12.19 11.18 -20.78
C ILE A 34 13.27 10.19 -21.16
N GLU A 35 13.96 10.44 -22.27
CA GLU A 35 15.06 9.56 -22.70
C GLU A 35 16.16 9.51 -21.64
N LYS A 36 16.51 10.66 -21.05
CA LYS A 36 17.49 10.75 -19.96
C LYS A 36 17.01 10.01 -18.71
N GLU A 37 15.77 10.20 -18.28
CA GLU A 37 15.18 9.47 -17.14
C GLU A 37 15.13 7.96 -17.38
N TRP A 38 14.77 7.54 -18.58
CA TRP A 38 14.72 6.14 -18.98
C TRP A 38 16.12 5.49 -18.96
N LYS A 39 17.12 6.16 -19.56
CA LYS A 39 18.51 5.68 -19.54
C LYS A 39 19.03 5.54 -18.11
N LYS A 40 18.78 6.54 -17.26
CA LYS A 40 19.12 6.49 -15.83
C LYS A 40 18.43 5.31 -15.14
N TRP A 41 17.11 5.14 -15.31
CA TRP A 41 16.38 4.03 -14.70
C TRP A 41 16.91 2.67 -15.16
N ARG A 42 17.22 2.53 -16.46
CA ARG A 42 17.81 1.31 -17.03
C ARG A 42 19.18 0.99 -16.44
N GLU A 43 20.02 1.99 -16.21
CA GLU A 43 21.32 1.80 -15.55
C GLU A 43 21.13 1.35 -14.10
N GLU A 44 20.23 2.00 -13.36
CA GLU A 44 19.90 1.65 -11.98
C GLU A 44 19.36 0.22 -11.82
N LEU A 45 18.67 -0.33 -12.84
CA LEU A 45 18.17 -1.71 -12.81
C LEU A 45 19.29 -2.74 -12.60
N THR A 46 20.52 -2.44 -13.03
CA THR A 46 21.65 -3.34 -12.82
C THR A 46 21.95 -3.56 -11.33
N HIS A 47 21.64 -2.57 -10.48
CA HIS A 47 21.83 -2.67 -9.04
C HIS A 47 20.87 -3.68 -8.38
N LEU A 48 19.74 -4.02 -9.03
CA LEU A 48 18.80 -5.00 -8.48
C LEU A 48 19.39 -6.42 -8.42
N GLY A 49 20.47 -6.70 -9.16
CA GLY A 49 21.16 -7.99 -9.10
C GLY A 49 21.71 -8.32 -7.71
N SER A 50 22.01 -7.32 -6.89
CA SER A 50 22.49 -7.53 -5.51
C SER A 50 21.37 -7.64 -4.48
N LEU A 51 20.10 -7.42 -4.87
CA LEU A 51 18.97 -7.47 -3.93
C LEU A 51 18.70 -8.91 -3.48
N LYS A 52 18.92 -9.19 -2.20
CA LYS A 52 18.59 -10.47 -1.58
C LYS A 52 17.31 -10.33 -0.75
N ILE A 53 16.25 -11.02 -1.17
CA ILE A 53 14.99 -11.08 -0.42
C ILE A 53 14.94 -12.40 0.36
N PRO A 54 14.94 -12.36 1.70
CA PRO A 54 14.76 -13.57 2.50
C PRO A 54 13.42 -14.24 2.18
N ARG A 55 13.44 -15.54 1.85
CA ARG A 55 12.20 -16.31 1.58
C ARG A 55 11.44 -16.65 2.85
N LEU A 56 12.14 -16.73 3.99
CA LEU A 56 11.55 -17.06 5.29
C LEU A 56 11.11 -15.78 6.00
N VAL A 57 9.80 -15.63 6.14
CA VAL A 57 9.20 -14.48 6.83
C VAL A 57 9.08 -14.76 8.35
N LEU A 58 8.74 -15.98 8.73
CA LEU A 58 8.59 -16.38 10.13
C LEU A 58 9.96 -16.66 10.76
N ASP A 59 10.31 -15.90 11.81
CA ASP A 59 11.54 -16.16 12.58
C ASP A 59 11.39 -17.32 13.56
N SER A 60 10.15 -17.58 14.01
CA SER A 60 9.82 -18.65 14.94
C SER A 60 8.33 -18.97 14.84
N THR A 61 7.96 -20.20 15.17
CA THR A 61 6.57 -20.69 15.18
C THR A 61 6.24 -21.32 16.54
N LEU A 62 6.89 -20.86 17.61
CA LEU A 62 6.60 -21.32 18.95
C LEU A 62 5.22 -20.79 19.36
N LEU A 63 4.48 -21.57 20.14
CA LEU A 63 3.13 -21.18 20.60
C LEU A 63 3.14 -19.91 21.46
N GLU A 64 4.28 -19.55 22.01
CA GLU A 64 4.48 -18.36 22.84
C GLU A 64 4.77 -17.09 22.02
N ASP A 65 5.06 -17.22 20.72
CA ASP A 65 5.34 -16.07 19.88
C ASP A 65 4.05 -15.32 19.54
N ASP A 66 4.06 -14.02 19.77
CA ASP A 66 2.97 -13.14 19.37
C ASP A 66 3.21 -12.65 17.94
N ILE A 67 2.34 -13.06 17.02
CA ILE A 67 2.47 -12.83 15.58
C ILE A 67 1.32 -11.94 15.10
N GLU A 68 1.68 -10.79 14.54
CA GLU A 68 0.73 -9.76 14.15
C GLU A 68 0.95 -9.33 12.70
N LEU A 69 -0.15 -9.24 11.92
CA LEU A 69 -0.12 -8.64 10.59
C LEU A 69 -0.39 -7.14 10.67
N ARG A 70 0.55 -6.33 10.17
CA ARG A 70 0.50 -4.87 10.19
C ARG A 70 0.40 -4.33 8.77
N THR A 71 -0.74 -3.71 8.45
CA THR A 71 -1.05 -3.22 7.11
C THR A 71 -0.92 -1.71 7.05
N PHE A 72 -0.20 -1.22 6.04
CA PHE A 72 -0.04 0.19 5.73
C PHE A 72 -0.59 0.46 4.34
N CYS A 73 -1.26 1.59 4.16
CA CYS A 73 -1.62 2.09 2.84
C CYS A 73 -1.21 3.55 2.70
N ASP A 74 -1.00 3.96 1.46
CA ASP A 74 -0.79 5.36 1.12
C ASP A 74 -1.24 5.66 -0.30
N ALA A 75 -1.47 6.94 -0.59
CA ALA A 75 -1.90 7.40 -1.89
C ALA A 75 -1.36 8.79 -2.22
N SER A 76 -0.95 8.96 -3.47
CA SER A 76 -0.50 10.21 -4.05
C SER A 76 -1.15 10.42 -5.42
N LYS A 77 -0.99 11.62 -5.99
CA LYS A 77 -1.40 11.92 -7.38
C LYS A 77 -0.72 11.04 -8.43
N LYS A 78 0.36 10.33 -8.09
CA LYS A 78 1.11 9.45 -9.00
C LYS A 78 0.72 7.98 -8.86
N ALA A 79 0.52 7.51 -7.64
CA ALA A 79 0.21 6.11 -7.35
C ALA A 79 -0.44 5.95 -5.98
N TYR A 80 -1.07 4.80 -5.76
CA TYR A 80 -1.61 4.38 -4.47
C TYR A 80 -1.27 2.91 -4.23
N GLY A 81 -1.16 2.49 -2.99
CA GLY A 81 -0.74 1.13 -2.67
C GLY A 81 -0.82 0.79 -1.19
N ALA A 82 -0.43 -0.45 -0.91
CA ALA A 82 -0.37 -0.99 0.44
C ALA A 82 0.83 -1.92 0.62
N ALA A 83 1.36 -1.94 1.84
CA ALA A 83 2.41 -2.86 2.30
C ALA A 83 1.94 -3.58 3.57
N ILE A 84 2.16 -4.88 3.65
CA ILE A 84 1.81 -5.70 4.81
C ILE A 84 3.08 -6.30 5.39
N TYR A 85 3.26 -6.07 6.68
CA TYR A 85 4.39 -6.55 7.46
C TYR A 85 3.91 -7.61 8.45
N LEU A 86 4.77 -8.57 8.72
CA LEU A 86 4.62 -9.50 9.83
C LEU A 86 5.49 -8.97 10.97
N ARG A 87 4.88 -8.70 12.11
CA ARG A 87 5.57 -8.40 13.36
C ARG A 87 5.53 -9.65 14.22
N THR A 88 6.69 -10.16 14.60
CA THR A 88 6.82 -11.32 15.48
C THR A 88 7.52 -10.90 16.75
N LYS A 89 6.83 -11.01 17.88
CA LYS A 89 7.41 -10.82 19.21
C LYS A 89 7.73 -12.20 19.76
N SER A 90 9.02 -12.50 19.78
CA SER A 90 9.58 -13.76 20.28
C SER A 90 10.41 -13.53 21.53
N ARG A 91 10.92 -14.63 22.11
CA ARG A 91 11.88 -14.60 23.21
C ARG A 91 13.19 -13.86 22.86
N HIS A 92 13.52 -13.79 21.56
CA HIS A 92 14.73 -13.12 21.05
C HIS A 92 14.51 -11.65 20.69
N GLY A 93 13.31 -11.12 20.94
CA GLY A 93 12.93 -9.74 20.63
C GLY A 93 11.88 -9.66 19.53
N ILE A 94 11.72 -8.45 18.99
CA ILE A 94 10.69 -8.12 18.00
C ILE A 94 11.33 -8.02 16.63
N SER A 95 10.87 -8.84 15.69
CA SER A 95 11.23 -8.74 14.29
C SER A 95 10.05 -8.25 13.47
N VAL A 96 10.36 -7.52 12.40
CA VAL A 96 9.36 -7.01 11.46
C VAL A 96 9.86 -7.25 10.05
N LYS A 97 9.05 -7.93 9.23
CA LYS A 97 9.41 -8.25 7.85
C LYS A 97 8.28 -7.99 6.89
N LEU A 98 8.60 -7.48 5.71
CA LEU A 98 7.64 -7.32 4.63
C LEU A 98 7.14 -8.69 4.14
N VAL A 99 5.83 -8.92 4.21
CA VAL A 99 5.17 -10.11 3.67
C VAL A 99 4.85 -9.90 2.20
N THR A 100 4.22 -8.77 1.89
CA THR A 100 3.80 -8.44 0.53
C THR A 100 3.47 -6.95 0.42
N SER A 101 3.56 -6.43 -0.79
CA SER A 101 3.15 -5.08 -1.13
C SER A 101 2.48 -5.05 -2.49
N LYS A 102 1.57 -4.09 -2.70
CA LYS A 102 0.92 -3.87 -3.99
C LYS A 102 0.74 -2.38 -4.23
N SER A 103 1.23 -1.90 -5.36
CA SER A 103 1.04 -0.53 -5.85
C SER A 103 0.23 -0.50 -7.15
N ARG A 104 -0.38 0.65 -7.44
CA ARG A 104 -1.12 0.95 -8.67
C ARG A 104 -0.87 2.39 -9.08
N VAL A 105 -0.67 2.62 -10.37
CA VAL A 105 -0.57 3.97 -10.93
C VAL A 105 -1.91 4.69 -10.76
N ALA A 106 -1.87 5.95 -10.31
CA ALA A 106 -3.05 6.77 -10.18
C ALA A 106 -3.64 7.05 -11.57
N PRO A 107 -4.98 6.97 -11.74
CA PRO A 107 -5.61 7.32 -13.01
C PRO A 107 -5.23 8.74 -13.44
N LEU A 108 -5.00 8.93 -14.74
CA LEU A 108 -4.74 10.24 -15.32
C LEU A 108 -5.98 11.15 -15.33
N SER A 109 -7.17 10.57 -15.14
CA SER A 109 -8.37 11.37 -14.88
C SER A 109 -8.21 12.11 -13.56
N CYS A 110 -8.78 13.32 -13.47
CA CYS A 110 -8.70 14.13 -12.25
C CYS A 110 -9.51 13.46 -11.13
N VAL A 111 -8.86 12.53 -10.43
CA VAL A 111 -9.38 11.85 -9.24
C VAL A 111 -8.89 12.64 -8.03
N THR A 112 -9.78 12.91 -7.10
CA THR A 112 -9.44 13.67 -5.89
C THR A 112 -8.52 12.84 -4.98
N GLN A 113 -7.67 13.52 -4.22
CA GLN A 113 -6.77 12.89 -3.25
C GLN A 113 -7.52 11.94 -2.27
N PRO A 114 -8.67 12.32 -1.68
CA PRO A 114 -9.42 11.41 -0.81
C PRO A 114 -9.91 10.13 -1.50
N ARG A 115 -10.23 10.20 -2.81
CA ARG A 115 -10.63 9.00 -3.58
C ARG A 115 -9.43 8.06 -3.77
N LEU A 116 -8.23 8.61 -3.97
CA LEU A 116 -7.01 7.80 -4.10
C LEU A 116 -6.66 7.15 -2.75
N GLU A 117 -6.81 7.87 -1.65
CA GLU A 117 -6.63 7.33 -0.29
C GLU A 117 -7.60 6.17 -0.01
N LEU A 118 -8.88 6.32 -0.36
CA LEU A 118 -9.87 5.24 -0.25
C LEU A 118 -9.50 4.02 -1.11
N LEU A 119 -8.94 4.25 -2.31
CA LEU A 119 -8.46 3.15 -3.16
C LEU A 119 -7.22 2.47 -2.58
N GLY A 120 -6.31 3.21 -1.94
CA GLY A 120 -5.18 2.67 -1.19
C GLY A 120 -5.63 1.77 -0.04
N ALA A 121 -6.57 2.24 0.78
CA ALA A 121 -7.16 1.48 1.88
C ALA A 121 -7.86 0.19 1.38
N LEU A 122 -8.54 0.27 0.24
CA LEU A 122 -9.15 -0.90 -0.40
C LEU A 122 -8.11 -1.95 -0.83
N VAL A 123 -7.00 -1.50 -1.42
CA VAL A 123 -5.89 -2.40 -1.80
C VAL A 123 -5.32 -3.09 -0.55
N ALA A 124 -5.14 -2.35 0.54
CA ALA A 124 -4.73 -2.88 1.83
C ALA A 124 -5.69 -3.96 2.36
N ALA A 125 -6.98 -3.66 2.47
CA ALA A 125 -7.99 -4.59 2.98
C ALA A 125 -8.05 -5.89 2.17
N ARG A 126 -8.01 -5.79 0.84
CA ARG A 126 -8.00 -6.96 -0.06
C ARG A 126 -6.74 -7.79 0.08
N LEU A 127 -5.59 -7.13 0.20
CA LEU A 127 -4.30 -7.83 0.33
C LEU A 127 -4.26 -8.58 1.67
N ALA A 128 -4.71 -7.95 2.75
CA ALA A 128 -4.82 -8.58 4.07
C ALA A 128 -5.81 -9.75 4.07
N SER A 129 -6.99 -9.58 3.46
CA SER A 129 -8.00 -10.63 3.29
C SER A 129 -7.46 -11.85 2.54
N LYS A 130 -6.69 -11.61 1.47
CA LYS A 130 -6.05 -12.68 0.68
C LYS A 130 -5.03 -13.47 1.51
N ILE A 131 -4.22 -12.80 2.33
CA ILE A 131 -3.25 -13.47 3.22
C ILE A 131 -3.99 -14.30 4.28
N LYS A 132 -5.08 -13.78 4.82
CA LYS A 132 -5.93 -14.48 5.81
C LYS A 132 -6.77 -15.62 5.21
N GLY A 133 -6.74 -15.83 3.89
CA GLY A 133 -7.46 -16.93 3.23
C GLY A 133 -8.95 -16.66 2.94
N ASN A 134 -9.45 -15.44 3.15
CA ASN A 134 -10.85 -15.10 2.89
C ASN A 134 -11.11 -14.90 1.39
N LYS A 135 -11.97 -15.75 0.79
CA LYS A 135 -12.35 -15.65 -0.63
C LYS A 135 -13.48 -14.63 -0.80
N THR A 136 -13.23 -13.48 -1.46
CA THR A 136 -14.25 -12.45 -1.72
C THR A 136 -14.58 -12.27 -3.21
N ARG A 137 -15.87 -12.03 -3.52
CA ARG A 137 -16.46 -11.84 -4.87
C ARG A 137 -16.96 -10.39 -5.02
N TRP A 138 -16.74 -9.73 -6.18
CA TRP A 138 -16.78 -8.24 -6.30
C TRP A 138 -17.91 -7.63 -7.18
N LYS A 139 -18.38 -6.39 -6.87
CA LYS A 139 -18.88 -5.30 -7.80
C LYS A 139 -19.40 -3.98 -7.11
N GLN A 140 -18.94 -2.77 -7.51
CA GLN A 140 -19.37 -1.30 -7.40
C GLN A 140 -19.84 -0.65 -6.05
N PHE A 141 -19.67 0.65 -5.66
CA PHE A 141 -18.62 1.71 -5.67
C PHE A 141 -18.83 2.56 -4.35
N VAL A 142 -17.86 3.41 -3.93
CA VAL A 142 -17.65 4.13 -2.62
C VAL A 142 -18.30 3.56 -1.35
N ALA A 143 -19.62 3.67 -1.13
CA ALA A 143 -20.27 3.15 0.09
C ALA A 143 -20.00 1.65 0.25
N LYS A 144 -20.00 0.91 -0.88
CA LYS A 144 -19.60 -0.49 -0.87
C LYS A 144 -18.12 -0.68 -0.54
N ARG A 145 -17.22 0.26 -0.87
CA ARG A 145 -15.79 0.16 -0.49
C ARG A 145 -15.58 0.40 0.99
N ILE A 146 -16.29 1.34 1.59
CA ILE A 146 -16.25 1.54 3.04
C ILE A 146 -16.77 0.27 3.72
N ASN A 147 -17.95 -0.21 3.33
CA ASN A 147 -18.52 -1.46 3.84
C ASN A 147 -17.60 -2.67 3.57
N GLU A 148 -16.92 -2.70 2.43
CA GLU A 148 -15.96 -3.75 2.08
C GLU A 148 -14.72 -3.67 2.96
N ILE A 149 -14.15 -2.48 3.17
CA ILE A 149 -12.99 -2.29 4.05
C ILE A 149 -13.39 -2.67 5.49
N THR A 150 -14.54 -2.21 5.99
CA THR A 150 -15.00 -2.53 7.36
C THR A 150 -15.49 -3.97 7.53
N SER A 151 -15.88 -4.67 6.46
CA SER A 151 -16.16 -6.12 6.53
C SER A 151 -14.91 -6.98 6.40
N LEU A 152 -13.83 -6.45 5.81
CA LEU A 152 -12.55 -7.15 5.65
C LEU A 152 -11.53 -6.83 6.74
N THR A 153 -11.73 -5.73 7.47
CA THR A 153 -10.83 -5.24 8.51
C THR A 153 -11.64 -4.79 9.71
N ASP A 154 -11.08 -4.96 10.90
CA ASP A 154 -11.68 -4.45 12.12
C ASP A 154 -11.36 -2.94 12.27
N PRO A 155 -12.37 -2.06 12.33
CA PRO A 155 -12.17 -0.64 12.57
C PRO A 155 -11.45 -0.30 13.87
N GLN A 156 -11.57 -1.11 14.91
CA GLN A 156 -10.86 -0.88 16.17
C GLN A 156 -9.35 -1.10 16.01
N SER A 157 -8.93 -1.75 14.94
CA SER A 157 -7.52 -1.97 14.63
C SER A 157 -6.92 -0.87 13.74
N TRP A 158 -7.60 0.27 13.51
CA TRP A 158 -7.12 1.35 12.65
C TRP A 158 -6.37 2.44 13.42
N TYR A 159 -5.20 2.81 12.92
CA TYR A 159 -4.33 3.82 13.53
C TYR A 159 -3.83 4.80 12.49
N HIS A 160 -3.70 6.07 12.89
CA HIS A 160 -3.11 7.08 12.02
C HIS A 160 -1.59 6.88 11.94
N CYS A 161 -1.04 6.86 10.73
CA CYS A 161 0.39 6.82 10.48
C CYS A 161 0.80 8.05 9.67
N ALA A 162 1.67 8.89 10.22
CA ALA A 162 2.15 10.08 9.52
C ALA A 162 2.98 9.69 8.28
N GLY A 163 2.78 10.38 7.16
CA GLY A 163 3.40 10.04 5.87
C GLY A 163 4.93 9.87 5.91
N LYS A 164 5.64 10.70 6.70
CA LYS A 164 7.11 10.61 6.85
C LYS A 164 7.60 9.27 7.38
N VAL A 165 6.78 8.57 8.17
CA VAL A 165 7.12 7.29 8.80
C VAL A 165 6.31 6.12 8.22
N ASN A 166 5.37 6.39 7.30
CA ASN A 166 4.56 5.38 6.64
C ASN A 166 5.38 4.68 5.54
N PRO A 167 5.66 3.37 5.64
CA PRO A 167 6.43 2.68 4.62
C PRO A 167 5.68 2.53 3.28
N ALA A 168 4.35 2.68 3.27
CA ALA A 168 3.57 2.69 2.02
C ALA A 168 3.80 3.95 1.18
N ASP A 169 4.42 5.01 1.73
CA ASP A 169 4.81 6.23 1.00
C ASP A 169 5.74 5.91 -0.18
N PHE A 170 6.63 4.93 -0.03
CA PHE A 170 7.49 4.46 -1.12
C PHE A 170 6.70 3.86 -2.29
N LEU A 171 5.53 3.27 -2.01
CA LEU A 171 4.66 2.68 -3.03
C LEU A 171 3.85 3.73 -3.78
N SER A 172 3.50 4.83 -3.11
CA SER A 172 2.67 5.90 -3.69
C SER A 172 3.52 6.96 -4.40
N ARG A 173 4.77 7.17 -3.98
CA ARG A 173 5.69 8.18 -4.54
C ARG A 173 6.76 7.62 -5.47
N GLY A 174 7.03 6.32 -5.39
CA GLY A 174 8.10 5.64 -6.12
C GLY A 174 9.42 5.62 -5.34
N LEU A 175 10.29 4.69 -5.72
CA LEU A 175 11.62 4.48 -5.16
C LEU A 175 12.58 4.15 -6.30
N SER A 176 13.81 4.68 -6.27
CA SER A 176 14.84 4.28 -7.22
C SER A 176 15.32 2.86 -6.92
N ALA A 177 15.90 2.16 -7.90
CA ALA A 177 16.40 0.81 -7.67
C ALA A 177 17.54 0.79 -6.65
N ASP A 178 18.41 1.81 -6.70
CA ASP A 178 19.48 2.00 -5.73
C ASP A 178 18.95 2.18 -4.29
N SER A 179 17.93 3.02 -4.14
CA SER A 179 17.26 3.19 -2.84
C SER A 179 16.54 1.90 -2.43
N LEU A 180 16.00 1.11 -3.35
CA LEU A 180 15.36 -0.17 -3.00
C LEU A 180 16.34 -1.17 -2.39
N VAL A 181 17.58 -1.19 -2.90
CA VAL A 181 18.66 -2.08 -2.41
C VAL A 181 19.20 -1.59 -1.07
N THR A 182 19.38 -0.27 -0.90
CA THR A 182 20.02 0.30 0.29
C THR A 182 19.04 0.63 1.43
N ASN A 183 17.75 0.82 1.15
CA ASN A 183 16.76 1.29 2.12
C ASN A 183 16.14 0.13 2.90
N SER A 184 16.62 -0.06 4.12
CA SER A 184 16.10 -1.06 5.05
C SER A 184 14.62 -0.86 5.42
N ARG A 185 14.09 0.37 5.37
CA ARG A 185 12.77 0.70 5.92
C ARG A 185 11.60 0.07 5.16
N LEU A 186 11.73 -0.17 3.85
CA LEU A 186 10.71 -0.90 3.10
C LEU A 186 10.66 -2.38 3.51
N TRP A 187 11.79 -2.95 3.89
CA TRP A 187 11.92 -4.37 4.20
C TRP A 187 11.60 -4.67 5.67
N THR A 188 11.96 -3.75 6.57
CA THR A 188 11.77 -3.89 8.03
C THR A 188 10.59 -3.08 8.57
N GLY A 189 9.90 -2.32 7.72
CA GLY A 189 8.76 -1.49 8.13
C GLY A 189 9.14 -0.27 8.96
N ALA A 190 8.13 0.37 9.54
CA ALA A 190 8.33 1.56 10.38
C ALA A 190 8.98 1.20 11.73
N LYS A 191 9.88 2.05 12.22
CA LYS A 191 10.63 1.81 13.47
C LYS A 191 9.73 1.59 14.70
N PHE A 192 8.56 2.22 14.76
CA PHE A 192 7.63 2.00 15.87
C PHE A 192 7.02 0.59 15.90
N LEU A 193 7.16 -0.21 14.84
CA LEU A 193 6.72 -1.61 14.86
C LEU A 193 7.66 -2.49 15.68
N THR A 194 8.92 -2.09 15.90
CA THR A 194 9.85 -2.80 16.79
C THR A 194 9.72 -2.35 18.25
N ASP A 195 8.80 -1.43 18.55
CA ASP A 195 8.50 -1.00 19.92
C ASP A 195 7.69 -2.09 20.65
N PRO A 196 8.14 -2.55 21.84
CA PRO A 196 7.39 -3.48 22.68
C PRO A 196 6.04 -2.94 23.18
N GLU A 197 5.89 -1.62 23.30
CA GLU A 197 4.68 -0.96 23.79
C GLU A 197 3.69 -0.61 22.67
N PHE A 198 4.04 -0.87 21.41
CA PHE A 198 3.11 -0.76 20.29
C PHE A 198 1.83 -1.58 20.55
N PRO A 199 0.62 -1.06 20.25
CA PRO A 199 0.30 0.22 19.61
C PRO A 199 -0.05 1.37 20.56
N LYS A 200 0.27 1.29 21.87
CA LYS A 200 -0.22 2.24 22.90
C LYS A 200 0.08 3.71 22.59
N ASN A 201 1.14 3.98 21.82
CA ASN A 201 1.61 5.32 21.47
C ASN A 201 0.98 5.89 20.18
N LEU A 202 0.07 5.17 19.52
CA LEU A 202 -0.59 5.61 18.29
C LEU A 202 -2.01 6.12 18.54
N LYS A 203 -2.37 7.17 17.80
CA LYS A 203 -3.75 7.68 17.76
C LYS A 203 -4.62 6.73 16.93
N GLN A 204 -5.53 6.04 17.61
CA GLN A 204 -6.56 5.21 16.97
C GLN A 204 -7.49 6.11 16.15
N VAL A 205 -7.88 5.64 14.96
CA VAL A 205 -8.82 6.34 14.10
C VAL A 205 -10.20 5.71 14.28
N VAL A 206 -11.17 6.50 14.74
CA VAL A 206 -12.58 6.08 14.81
C VAL A 206 -13.26 6.46 13.49
N PRO A 207 -13.67 5.51 12.62
CA PRO A 207 -14.14 5.83 11.27
C PRO A 207 -15.35 6.76 11.24
N GLU A 208 -16.28 6.61 12.18
CA GLU A 208 -17.51 7.41 12.31
C GLU A 208 -17.24 8.91 12.59
N LEU A 209 -16.04 9.24 13.07
CA LEU A 209 -15.68 10.62 13.42
C LEU A 209 -14.68 11.21 12.42
N SER A 210 -14.13 10.40 11.51
CA SER A 210 -13.02 10.80 10.63
C SER A 210 -13.40 11.85 9.57
N TYR A 211 -14.69 11.90 9.20
CA TYR A 211 -15.25 12.86 8.23
C TYR A 211 -15.89 14.09 8.87
N LEU A 212 -15.98 14.11 10.21
CA LEU A 212 -16.55 15.20 10.98
C LEU A 212 -15.48 16.25 11.27
N THR A 213 -15.87 17.52 11.23
CA THR A 213 -15.06 18.63 11.74
C THR A 213 -14.89 18.50 13.26
N GLU A 214 -13.86 19.09 13.86
CA GLU A 214 -13.66 19.03 15.32
C GLU A 214 -14.89 19.41 16.15
N PRO A 215 -15.69 20.45 15.78
CA PRO A 215 -16.95 20.75 16.46
C PRO A 215 -17.99 19.63 16.37
N GLU A 216 -18.09 18.97 15.22
CA GLU A 216 -19.01 17.85 14.99
C GLU A 216 -18.56 16.58 15.75
N LYS A 217 -17.24 16.36 15.88
CA LYS A 217 -16.69 15.27 16.70
C LYS A 217 -17.04 15.47 18.18
N GLU A 218 -16.87 16.68 18.70
CA GLU A 218 -17.23 17.01 20.09
C GLU A 218 -18.72 16.79 20.35
N THR A 219 -19.57 17.13 19.39
CA THR A 219 -21.03 16.95 19.48
C THR A 219 -21.42 15.48 19.61
N VAL A 220 -20.87 14.61 18.75
CA VAL A 220 -21.13 13.16 18.78
C VAL A 220 -20.59 12.50 20.06
N VAL A 221 -19.42 12.94 20.54
CA VAL A 221 -18.85 12.44 21.81
C VAL A 221 -19.71 12.87 23.00
N GLN A 222 -20.28 14.08 23.00
CA GLN A 222 -21.19 14.54 24.05
C GLN A 222 -22.54 13.81 24.02
N GLU A 223 -23.11 13.55 22.84
CA GLU A 223 -24.35 12.77 22.72
C GLU A 223 -24.18 11.33 23.21
N ARG A 224 -23.03 10.68 22.95
CA ARG A 224 -22.75 9.34 23.49
C ARG A 224 -22.65 9.31 25.01
N LYS A 225 -22.12 10.37 25.64
CA LYS A 225 -22.07 10.48 27.11
C LYS A 225 -23.44 10.70 27.74
N LYS A 226 -24.46 11.09 26.95
CA LYS A 226 -25.84 11.30 27.39
C LYS A 226 -26.75 10.08 27.18
N MET A 227 -26.29 9.05 26.47
CA MET A 227 -27.02 7.79 26.37
C MET A 227 -26.75 6.92 27.61
N PRO A 228 -27.79 6.37 28.26
CA PRO A 228 -27.67 5.59 29.49
C PRO A 228 -26.95 4.26 29.29
#